data_AF-A0A565CUA3-F1
#
_entry.id   AF-A0A565CUA3-F1
#
_cell.length_a   1.000
_cell.length_b   1.000
_cell.length_c   1.000
_cell.angle_alpha   90.00
_cell.angle_beta   90.00
_cell.angle_gamma   90.00
#
_symmetry.space_group_name_H-M   'P 1'
#
loop_
_entity.id
_entity.type
_entity.pdbx_description
1 polymer ?
#
loop_
_entity_poly.entity_id
_entity_poly.type
_entity_poly.pdbx_seq_one_letter_code
_entity_poly.pdbx_strand_id
1 'polypeptide(L)' 'MERETDIFILIESLPEAVHLLSGLLHPDPNLRPTAQEVLHHPLFCNSDMRLSFLRDESDGIELENREEGSQPQWLL' A
#
# COMPACT_ATOMS: atom_id res chain seq x y z
N MET A 1 8.69 4.08 31.69
CA MET A 1 9.04 4.60 30.36
C MET A 1 8.80 3.44 29.41
N GLU A 2 7.54 3.15 29.08
CA GLU A 2 7.15 1.85 28.49
C GLU A 2 6.12 2.02 27.35
N ARG A 3 5.85 3.24 26.86
CA ARG A 3 4.81 3.50 25.84
C ARG A 3 5.32 3.97 24.50
N GLU A 4 6.62 4.19 24.40
CA GLU A 4 7.26 4.66 23.17
C GLU A 4 7.54 3.49 22.23
N THR A 5 7.87 2.32 22.77
CA THR A 5 8.23 1.11 22.00
C THR A 5 7.04 0.46 21.28
N ASP A 6 5.84 0.52 21.86
CA ASP A 6 4.64 -0.09 21.26
C ASP A 6 4.25 0.55 19.93
N ILE A 7 4.37 1.87 19.81
CA ILE A 7 3.96 2.60 18.61
C ILE A 7 4.90 2.28 17.45
N PHE A 8 6.21 2.21 17.70
CA PHE A 8 7.18 1.89 16.66
C PHE A 8 7.06 0.45 16.15
N ILE A 9 6.83 -0.53 17.04
CA ILE A 9 6.60 -1.94 16.63
C ILE A 9 5.30 -2.09 15.82
N LEU A 10 4.23 -1.39 16.22
CA LEU A 10 2.98 -1.38 15.45
C LEU A 10 3.13 -0.75 14.07
N ILE A 11 3.98 0.26 13.93
CA ILE A 11 4.24 0.95 12.67
C ILE A 11 5.13 0.11 11.75
N GLU A 12 6.15 -0.58 12.27
CA GLU A 12 6.98 -1.50 11.48
C GLU A 12 6.17 -2.69 10.94
N SER A 13 5.10 -3.09 11.62
CA SER A 13 4.19 -4.15 11.17
C SER A 13 3.10 -3.68 10.20
N LEU A 14 2.98 -2.37 9.95
CA LEU A 14 1.94 -1.80 9.10
C LEU A 14 2.54 -0.79 8.10
N PRO A 15 3.09 -1.26 6.97
CA PRO A 15 3.76 -0.41 5.98
C PRO A 15 2.83 0.69 5.44
N GLU A 16 1.52 0.45 5.40
CA GLU A 16 0.52 1.44 5.01
C GLU A 16 0.46 2.62 5.98
N ALA A 17 0.65 2.40 7.28
CA ALA A 17 0.67 3.48 8.27
C ALA A 17 1.94 4.34 8.14
N VAL A 18 3.10 3.70 7.93
CA VAL A 18 4.36 4.39 7.64
C VAL A 18 4.18 5.29 6.42
N HIS A 19 3.71 4.72 5.31
CA HIS A 19 3.55 5.43 4.04
C HIS A 19 2.66 6.67 4.18
N LEU A 20 1.50 6.52 4.84
CA LEU A 20 0.58 7.64 5.05
C LEU A 20 1.19 8.74 5.93
N LEU A 21 1.80 8.36 7.06
CA LEU A 21 2.38 9.32 7.99
C LEU A 21 3.58 10.05 7.39
N SER A 22 4.42 9.38 6.60
CA SER A 22 5.53 9.99 5.87
C SER A 22 5.05 11.06 4.88
N GLY A 23 3.93 10.81 4.18
CA GLY A 23 3.32 11.80 3.29
C GLY A 23 2.72 12.99 4.03
N LEU A 24 2.00 12.75 5.14
CA LEU A 24 1.40 13.81 5.96
C LEU A 24 2.44 14.72 6.63
N LEU A 25 3.56 14.14 7.08
CA LEU A 25 4.64 14.83 7.75
C LEU A 25 5.75 15.29 6.79
N HIS A 26 5.48 15.30 5.47
CA HIS A 26 6.47 15.70 4.49
C HIS A 26 6.95 17.15 4.73
N PRO A 27 8.28 17.42 4.66
CA PRO A 27 8.83 18.75 4.92
C PRO A 27 8.35 19.80 3.92
N ASP A 28 8.20 19.41 2.64
CA ASP A 28 7.57 20.24 1.62
C ASP A 28 6.03 20.16 1.74
N PRO A 29 5.31 21.27 1.98
CA PRO A 29 3.86 21.28 2.08
C PRO A 29 3.15 20.91 0.78
N ASN A 30 3.77 21.10 -0.39
CA ASN A 30 3.15 20.78 -1.69
C ASN A 30 3.12 19.28 -1.98
N LEU A 31 3.95 18.49 -1.28
CA LEU A 31 4.01 17.04 -1.40
C LEU A 31 3.09 16.33 -0.39
N ARG A 32 2.38 17.09 0.46
CA ARG A 32 1.43 16.50 1.40
C ARG A 32 0.15 16.13 0.65
N PRO A 33 -0.41 14.94 0.92
CA PRO A 33 -1.67 14.53 0.30
C PRO A 33 -2.82 15.42 0.81
N THR A 34 -3.81 15.62 -0.05
CA THR A 34 -5.07 16.25 0.33
C THR A 34 -5.87 15.37 1.27
N ALA A 35 -6.81 15.97 2.03
CA ALA A 35 -7.68 15.20 2.92
C ALA A 35 -8.48 14.12 2.17
N GLN A 36 -8.86 14.37 0.92
CA GLN A 36 -9.53 13.37 0.08
C GLN A 36 -8.62 12.19 -0.23
N GLU A 37 -7.38 12.43 -0.65
CA GLU A 37 -6.39 11.37 -0.92
C GLU A 37 -6.07 10.55 0.33
N VAL A 38 -6.01 11.19 1.50
CA VAL A 38 -5.82 10.51 2.79
C VAL A 38 -6.97 9.54 3.08
N LEU A 39 -8.22 9.92 2.83
CA LEU A 39 -9.39 9.06 3.06
C LEU A 39 -9.44 7.85 2.12
N HIS A 40 -8.82 7.96 0.94
CA HIS A 40 -8.69 6.86 -0.02
C HIS A 40 -7.46 5.97 0.21
N HIS A 41 -6.68 6.23 1.28
CA HIS A 41 -5.47 5.45 1.56
C HIS A 41 -5.81 4.00 1.98
N PRO A 42 -5.02 2.98 1.55
CA PRO A 42 -5.23 1.56 1.89
C PRO A 42 -5.32 1.25 3.39
N LEU A 43 -4.76 2.13 4.23
CA LEU A 43 -4.88 2.06 5.69
C LEU A 43 -6.34 2.07 6.16
N PHE A 44 -7.22 2.75 5.43
CA PHE A 44 -8.65 2.87 5.75
C PHE A 44 -9.55 1.93 4.94
N CYS A 45 -8.98 1.13 4.03
CA CYS A 45 -9.74 0.14 3.28
C CYS A 45 -10.19 -1.01 4.18
N ASN A 46 -11.44 -1.43 4.03
CA ASN A 46 -11.91 -2.67 4.65
C ASN A 46 -11.26 -3.90 3.99
N SER A 47 -11.37 -5.05 4.62
CA SER A 47 -10.80 -6.31 4.12
C SER A 47 -11.27 -6.67 2.72
N ASP A 48 -12.54 -6.42 2.39
CA ASP A 48 -13.10 -6.71 1.08
C ASP A 48 -12.49 -5.84 -0.01
N MET A 49 -12.26 -4.56 0.28
CA MET A 49 -11.66 -3.60 -0.66
C MET A 49 -10.16 -3.88 -0.85
N ARG A 50 -9.44 -4.28 0.20
CA ARG A 50 -8.04 -4.72 0.09
C ARG A 50 -7.91 -5.99 -0.75
N LEU A 51 -8.78 -6.97 -0.53
CA LEU A 51 -8.80 -8.21 -1.33
C LEU A 51 -9.21 -7.96 -2.78
N SER A 52 -10.18 -7.06 -3.01
CA SER A 52 -10.60 -6.69 -4.36
C SER A 52 -9.47 -5.99 -5.11
N PHE A 53 -8.77 -5.05 -4.47
CA PHE A 53 -7.58 -4.42 -5.06
C PHE A 53 -6.51 -5.45 -5.46
N LEU A 54 -6.14 -6.37 -4.55
CA LEU A 54 -5.15 -7.41 -4.84
C LEU A 54 -5.60 -8.35 -5.96
N ARG A 55 -6.90 -8.65 -6.03
CA ARG A 55 -7.48 -9.47 -7.09
C ARG A 55 -7.44 -8.76 -8.43
N ASP A 56 -7.85 -7.50 -8.48
CA ASP A 56 -7.88 -6.71 -9.70
C ASP A 56 -6.45 -6.51 -10.27
N GLU A 57 -5.47 -6.24 -9.39
CA GLU A 57 -4.05 -6.17 -9.76
C GLU A 57 -3.53 -7.54 -10.26
N SER A 58 -3.91 -8.64 -9.59
CA SER A 58 -3.55 -10.01 -10.01
C SER A 58 -4.12 -10.35 -11.39
N ASP A 59 -5.38 -10.01 -11.65
CA ASP A 59 -6.05 -10.27 -12.92
C ASP A 59 -5.44 -9.41 -14.05
N GLY A 60 -4.98 -8.19 -13.74
CA GLY A 60 -4.24 -7.33 -14.66
C GLY A 60 -2.86 -7.88 -15.04
N ILE A 61 -2.13 -8.44 -14.07
CA ILE A 61 -0.84 -9.10 -14.29
C ILE A 61 -1.01 -10.40 -15.10
N GLU A 62 -2.11 -11.14 -14.92
CA GLU A 62 -2.39 -12.37 -15.68
C GLU A 62 -2.77 -12.09 -17.14
N LEU A 63 -3.47 -11.00 -17.42
CA LEU A 63 -3.86 -10.62 -18.78
C LEU A 63 -2.65 -10.17 -19.61
N GLU A 64 -1.69 -9.46 -19.01
CA GLU A 64 -0.43 -9.06 -19.64
C GLU A 64 0.46 -10.27 -19.96
N ASN A 65 0.41 -11.34 -19.16
CA ASN A 65 1.20 -12.56 -19.40
C ASN A 65 0.69 -13.43 -20.57
N ARG A 66 -0.54 -13.19 -21.08
CA ARG A 66 -1.17 -14.04 -22.11
C ARG A 66 -1.00 -13.54 -23.55
N GLU A 67 -0.53 -12.31 -23.76
CA GLU A 67 -0.32 -11.77 -25.11
C GLU A 67 1.06 -12.09 -25.69
N GLU A 68 1.97 -12.60 -24.87
CA GLU A 68 3.32 -12.96 -25.30
C GLU A 68 3.59 -14.41 -24.87
N GLY A 69 3.91 -15.29 -25.82
CA GLY A 69 4.26 -16.70 -25.56
C GLY A 69 5.57 -16.89 -24.78
N SER A 70 5.81 -16.07 -23.75
CA SER A 70 7.00 -16.05 -22.93
C SER A 70 6.72 -16.75 -21.60
N GLN A 71 7.69 -17.56 -21.19
CA GLN A 71 7.63 -18.41 -20.03
C GLN A 71 7.39 -17.56 -18.76
N PRO A 72 6.65 -18.06 -17.75
CA PRO A 72 6.46 -17.31 -16.52
C PRO A 72 7.80 -16.99 -15.85
N GLN A 73 8.07 -15.70 -15.65
CA GLN A 73 9.30 -15.15 -15.08
C GLN A 73 9.55 -15.58 -13.62
N TRP A 74 8.59 -16.23 -12.95
CA TRP A 74 8.74 -16.78 -11.59
C TRP A 74 9.47 -18.13 -11.52
N LEU A 75 9.95 -18.65 -12.66
CA LEU A 75 10.77 -19.89 -12.77
C LEU A 75 12.27 -19.63 -13.03
N LEU A 76 12.78 -18.44 -12.68
CA LEU A 76 14.22 -18.11 -12.66
C LEU A 76 14.62 -17.58 -11.29
#